data_AF-A0A7L3GWR2-F1
#
_entry.id   AF-A0A7L3GWR2-F1
#
_cell.length_a   1.000
_cell.length_b   1.000
_cell.length_c   1.000
_cell.angle_alpha   90.00
_cell.angle_beta   90.00
_cell.angle_gamma   90.00
#
_symmetry.space_group_name_H-M   'P 1'
#
loop_
_entity.id
_entity.type
_entity.pdbx_description
1 polymer ?
#
loop_
_entity_poly.entity_id
_entity_poly.type
_entity_poly.pdbx_seq_one_letter_code
_entity_poly.pdbx_strand_id
1 'polypeptide(L)' 'NPCDDKRHKDIWSKEKTCDRLPKFLVVGPQKTGTTAVHFFLTMHPAVTSNFPSPSTFEEIQFFNGPNYHKGIDW' A
#
# COMPACT_ATOMS: atom_id res chain seq x y z
N ASN A 1 -3.51 -0.38 14.56
CA ASN A 1 -4.18 0.40 13.51
C ASN A 1 -4.39 1.82 14.00
N PRO A 2 -3.80 2.83 13.36
CA PRO A 2 -3.99 4.24 13.75
C PRO A 2 -5.41 4.78 13.57
N CYS A 3 -6.26 4.04 12.85
CA CYS A 3 -7.66 4.38 12.65
C CYS A 3 -8.59 3.84 13.73
N ASP A 4 -8.17 2.79 14.43
CA ASP A 4 -8.98 2.12 15.45
C ASP A 4 -8.50 2.42 16.88
N ASP A 5 -7.20 2.75 17.05
CA ASP A 5 -6.59 2.99 18.36
C ASP A 5 -6.02 4.41 18.44
N LYS A 6 -6.55 5.21 19.36
CA LYS A 6 -6.07 6.58 19.65
C LYS A 6 -4.56 6.62 19.90
N ARG A 7 -3.98 5.61 20.56
CA ARG A 7 -2.54 5.58 20.87
C ARG A 7 -1.68 5.49 19.61
N HIS A 8 -2.14 4.75 18.61
CA HIS A 8 -1.46 4.65 17.32
C HIS A 8 -1.67 5.91 16.47
N LYS A 9 -2.79 6.63 16.66
CA LYS A 9 -3.04 7.93 16.03
C LYS A 9 -2.18 9.03 16.64
N ASP A 10 -1.98 9.02 17.95
CA ASP A 10 -1.21 10.05 18.68
C ASP A 10 0.28 10.02 18.33
N ILE A 11 0.79 8.86 17.89
CA ILE A 11 2.16 8.68 17.40
C ILE A 11 2.27 9.07 15.91
N TRP A 12 1.16 9.09 15.16
CA TRP A 12 1.14 9.52 13.76
C TRP A 12 0.92 11.04 13.65
N SER A 13 1.51 11.67 12.62
CA SER A 13 1.30 13.07 12.27
C SER A 13 -0.18 13.45 12.22
N LYS A 14 -0.50 14.57 12.88
CA LYS A 14 -1.87 15.10 13.07
C LYS A 14 -2.61 15.44 11.77
N GLU A 15 -1.88 15.64 10.69
CA GLU A 15 -2.41 16.02 9.37
C GLU A 15 -2.81 14.81 8.50
N LYS A 16 -2.59 13.59 8.99
CA LYS A 16 -2.77 12.36 8.19
C LYS A 16 -4.15 11.74 8.44
N THR A 17 -4.78 11.33 7.36
CA THR A 17 -6.11 10.70 7.36
C THR A 17 -6.00 9.21 7.07
N CYS A 18 -6.89 8.45 7.69
CA CYS A 18 -7.03 7.00 7.54
C CYS A 18 -7.33 6.55 6.11
N ASP A 19 -7.89 7.44 5.30
CA ASP A 19 -8.26 7.17 3.91
C ASP A 19 -7.06 7.00 2.98
N ARG A 20 -5.84 7.29 3.44
CA ARG A 20 -4.61 7.17 2.64
C ARG A 20 -4.01 5.76 2.63
N LEU A 21 -4.50 4.84 3.47
CA LEU A 21 -4.00 3.47 3.52
C LEU A 21 -4.69 2.58 2.46
N PRO A 22 -3.99 1.57 1.91
CA PRO A 22 -4.58 0.64 0.95
C PRO A 22 -5.71 -0.16 1.61
N LYS A 23 -6.89 -0.15 0.98
CA LYS A 23 -8.06 -0.95 1.39
C LYS A 23 -8.03 -2.37 0.82
N PHE A 24 -7.15 -2.62 -0.14
CA PHE A 24 -7.02 -3.87 -0.88
C PHE A 24 -5.54 -4.14 -1.18
N LEU A 25 -5.12 -5.40 -1.08
CA LEU A 25 -3.73 -5.82 -1.31
C LEU A 25 -3.71 -7.07 -2.20
N VAL A 26 -2.89 -7.03 -3.24
CA VAL A 26 -2.54 -8.20 -4.07
C VAL A 26 -1.20 -8.75 -3.56
N VAL A 27 -1.21 -9.92 -2.93
CA VAL A 27 -0.02 -10.45 -2.22
C VAL A 27 0.78 -11.46 -3.06
N GLY A 28 0.18 -12.04 -4.11
CA GLY A 28 0.82 -13.11 -4.88
C GLY A 28 0.77 -14.48 -4.19
N PRO A 29 1.38 -15.52 -4.81
CA PRO A 29 2.82 -15.58 -5.11
C PRO A 29 3.23 -15.12 -6.51
N GLN A 30 4.53 -14.97 -6.76
CA GLN A 30 5.08 -14.52 -8.04
C GLN A 30 4.72 -15.46 -9.20
N LYS A 31 4.69 -14.91 -10.42
CA LYS A 31 4.39 -15.62 -11.69
C LYS A 31 2.97 -16.21 -11.78
N THR A 32 2.05 -15.75 -10.94
CA THR A 32 0.62 -16.15 -10.98
C THR A 32 -0.28 -15.13 -11.68
N GLY A 33 0.31 -14.16 -12.39
CA GLY A 33 -0.46 -13.12 -13.10
C GLY A 33 -0.92 -11.95 -12.24
N THR A 34 -0.26 -11.69 -11.10
CA THR A 34 -0.54 -10.54 -10.23
C THR A 34 -0.48 -9.20 -10.96
N THR A 35 0.49 -9.01 -11.87
CA THR A 35 0.58 -7.81 -12.72
C THR A 35 -0.65 -7.64 -13.62
N ALA A 36 -1.18 -8.74 -14.18
CA ALA A 36 -2.38 -8.68 -15.00
C ALA A 36 -3.61 -8.30 -14.15
N VAL A 37 -3.76 -8.91 -12.97
CA VAL A 37 -4.83 -8.56 -12.02
C VAL A 37 -4.74 -7.09 -11.62
N HIS A 38 -3.55 -6.61 -11.27
CA HIS A 38 -3.31 -5.19 -10.97
C HIS A 38 -3.76 -4.30 -12.13
N PHE A 39 -3.32 -4.60 -13.36
CA PHE A 39 -3.68 -3.86 -14.55
C PHE A 39 -5.19 -3.84 -14.84
N PHE A 40 -5.88 -4.97 -14.72
CA PHE A 40 -7.34 -4.99 -14.93
C PHE A 40 -8.10 -4.23 -13.85
N LEU A 41 -7.61 -4.23 -12.61
CA LEU A 41 -8.20 -3.46 -11.52
C LEU A 41 -8.04 -1.95 -11.71
N THR A 42 -6.90 -1.47 -12.21
CA THR A 42 -6.67 -0.03 -12.44
C THR A 42 -7.57 0.56 -13.53
N MET A 43 -8.13 -0.28 -14.41
CA MET A 43 -9.10 0.16 -15.41
C MET A 43 -10.49 0.48 -14.85
N HIS A 44 -10.81 0.04 -13.62
CA HIS A 44 -12.09 0.33 -13.00
C HIS A 44 -12.10 1.73 -12.36
N PRO A 45 -13.09 2.61 -12.65
CA PRO A 45 -13.07 4.01 -12.21
C PRO A 45 -13.12 4.21 -10.69
N ALA A 46 -13.62 3.23 -9.94
CA ALA A 46 -13.66 3.26 -8.47
C ALA A 46 -12.38 2.70 -7.81
N VAL A 47 -11.38 2.27 -8.59
CA VAL A 47 -10.15 1.67 -8.09
C VAL A 47 -8.97 2.53 -8.51
N THR A 48 -8.08 2.80 -7.58
CA THR A 48 -6.84 3.53 -7.82
C THR A 48 -5.67 2.69 -7.33
N SER A 49 -4.61 2.61 -8.13
CA SER A 49 -3.37 1.92 -7.75
C SER A 49 -2.36 2.87 -7.09
N ASN A 50 -1.31 2.28 -6.54
CA ASN A 50 -0.14 3.03 -6.09
C ASN A 50 0.64 3.64 -7.26
N PHE A 51 1.47 4.63 -6.94
CA PHE A 51 2.47 5.14 -7.86
C PHE A 51 3.58 4.10 -8.08
N PRO A 52 4.16 4.05 -9.29
CA PRO A 52 5.26 3.14 -9.58
C PRO A 52 6.53 3.56 -8.83
N SER A 53 7.20 2.58 -8.25
CA SER A 53 8.54 2.71 -7.65
C SER A 53 9.61 2.62 -8.74
N PRO A 54 10.68 3.44 -8.69
CA PRO A 54 11.80 3.34 -9.61
C PRO A 54 12.54 1.99 -9.55
N SER A 55 12.50 1.30 -8.42
CA SER A 55 13.23 0.04 -8.20
C SER A 55 12.37 -1.22 -8.33
N THR A 56 11.07 -1.11 -8.01
CA THR A 56 10.14 -2.25 -7.90
C THR A 56 8.91 -2.11 -8.78
N PHE A 57 8.86 -1.09 -9.64
CA PHE A 57 7.78 -0.83 -10.59
C PHE A 57 6.41 -0.76 -9.88
N GLU A 58 5.44 -1.59 -10.24
CA GLU A 58 4.12 -1.61 -9.62
C GLU A 58 4.11 -2.12 -8.17
N GLU A 59 5.15 -2.84 -7.73
CA GLU A 59 5.18 -3.45 -6.40
C GLU A 59 5.72 -2.48 -5.33
N ILE A 60 4.99 -2.34 -4.21
CA ILE A 60 5.45 -1.52 -3.07
C ILE A 60 6.50 -2.27 -2.24
N GLN A 61 6.38 -3.59 -2.10
CA GLN A 61 7.29 -4.42 -1.29
C GLN A 61 7.50 -3.87 0.14
N PHE A 62 6.44 -3.33 0.76
CA PHE A 62 6.52 -2.77 2.11
C PHE A 62 6.75 -3.84 3.17
N PHE A 63 5.98 -4.92 3.15
CA PHE A 63 5.98 -5.95 4.19
C PHE A 63 7.04 -7.05 4.02
N ASN A 64 7.76 -7.10 2.90
CA ASN A 64 8.63 -8.24 2.57
C ASN A 64 10.12 -8.02 2.91
N GLY A 65 10.49 -6.92 3.57
CA GLY A 65 11.90 -6.62 3.81
C GLY A 65 12.16 -5.26 4.51
N PRO A 66 13.26 -4.57 4.15
CA PRO A 66 13.76 -3.41 4.91
C PRO A 66 12.85 -2.18 4.82
N ASN A 67 11.93 -2.13 3.85
CA ASN A 67 10.99 -1.02 3.71
C ASN A 67 10.04 -0.92 4.90
N TYR A 68 9.71 -2.04 5.56
CA TYR A 68 8.87 -2.03 6.76
C TYR A 68 9.47 -1.17 7.88
N HIS A 69 10.81 -1.19 8.02
CA HIS A 69 11.51 -0.45 9.07
C HIS A 69 11.57 1.05 8.80
N LYS A 70 11.27 1.50 7.58
CA LYS A 70 11.20 2.92 7.21
C LYS A 70 9.92 3.59 7.71
N GLY A 71 8.98 2.79 8.22
CA GLY A 71 7.72 3.27 8.77
C GLY A 71 6.65 3.50 7.71
N ILE A 72 5.45 3.84 8.18
CA ILE A 72 4.23 3.96 7.37
C ILE A 72 4.22 5.17 6.41
N ASP A 73 5.14 6.12 6.60
CA ASP A 73 5.28 7.31 5.75
C ASP A 73 6.37 7.13 4.66
N TRP A 74 6.90 5.91 4.50
CA TRP A 74 7.82 5.56 3.41
C TRP A 74 7.17 5.70 2.03
#